data_AF-A0A8S3ANQ8-F1
#
_entry.id   AF-A0A8S3ANQ8-F1
#
_cell.length_a   1.000
_cell.length_b   1.000
_cell.length_c   1.000
_cell.angle_alpha   90.00
_cell.angle_beta   90.00
_cell.angle_gamma   90.00
#
_symmetry.space_group_name_H-M   'P 1'
#
loop_
_entity.id
_entity.type
_entity.pdbx_description
1 polymer ?
#
loop_
_entity_poly.entity_id
_entity_poly.type
_entity_poly.pdbx_seq_one_letter_code
_entity_poly.pdbx_strand_id
1 'polypeptide(L)'
;SIQTIQNNWSYKPYLEAEFRFNESEIHLNSIQCQYIFVSEYCSAIIPRIEYDSNLDTFNGFVTPLLEEDLLETTPQANLVNIHVIQPILDSHVNILPAATVLSAYGTDQKITAIDILKRWLMIYNQFNSKGIRVLGFSTDGDPKYLRAIRLAANYFVKTQILNIYNDKLSFTVKIPSGWTAWFFLSSSQLFLFMQDGTHVCTKIRNRMLLKTAELTMRHYEVSMQHLYDLIRSKNKINQNSSISDLNVKN
;
A
#
# COMPACT_ATOMS: atom_id res chain seq x y z
N SER A 1 -13.55 12.43 36.06
CA SER A 1 -12.21 11.83 36.27
C SER A 1 -11.79 11.14 34.98
N ILE A 2 -10.52 10.74 34.84
CA ILE A 2 -10.05 9.94 33.67
C ILE A 2 -10.92 8.67 33.48
N GLN A 3 -11.40 8.08 34.58
CA GLN A 3 -12.39 6.99 34.58
C GLN A 3 -13.72 7.34 33.90
N THR A 4 -14.21 8.58 34.03
CA THR A 4 -15.45 9.01 33.36
C THR A 4 -15.27 9.16 31.85
N ILE A 5 -14.06 9.49 31.39
CA ILE A 5 -13.71 9.59 29.96
C ILE A 5 -13.56 8.19 29.36
N GLN A 6 -12.91 7.26 30.08
CA GLN A 6 -12.79 5.86 29.67
C GLN A 6 -14.15 5.16 29.57
N ASN A 7 -15.08 5.42 30.51
CA ASN A 7 -16.40 4.80 30.50
C ASN A 7 -17.33 5.31 29.38
N ASN A 8 -17.10 6.52 28.85
CA ASN A 8 -17.89 7.11 27.76
C ASN A 8 -17.36 6.73 26.37
N TRP A 9 -16.16 6.17 26.27
CA TRP A 9 -15.64 5.59 25.04
C TRP A 9 -16.12 4.14 24.96
N SER A 10 -17.30 3.92 24.40
CA SER A 10 -17.72 2.60 23.90
C SER A 10 -16.91 2.25 22.66
N TYR A 11 -15.58 2.17 22.81
CA TYR A 11 -14.70 1.73 21.76
C TYR A 11 -14.93 0.23 21.59
N LYS A 12 -15.54 -0.20 20.49
CA LYS A 12 -15.35 -1.58 20.04
C LYS A 12 -13.86 -1.72 19.72
N PRO A 13 -13.08 -2.48 20.51
CA PRO A 13 -11.66 -2.65 20.24
C PRO A 13 -11.50 -3.25 18.84
N TYR A 14 -10.46 -2.79 18.12
CA TYR A 14 -10.07 -3.46 16.88
C TYR A 14 -9.49 -4.81 17.27
N LEU A 15 -10.11 -5.90 16.84
CA LEU A 15 -9.52 -7.22 16.99
C LEU A 15 -8.35 -7.36 16.00
N GLU A 16 -7.25 -7.95 16.47
CA GLU A 16 -6.10 -8.24 15.61
C GLU A 16 -6.54 -9.13 14.45
N ALA A 17 -6.07 -8.83 13.23
CA ALA A 17 -6.39 -9.54 11.99
C ALA A 17 -7.87 -9.55 11.56
N GLU A 18 -8.77 -8.90 12.29
CA GLU A 18 -10.15 -8.72 11.85
C GLU A 18 -10.21 -7.72 10.70
N PHE A 19 -10.96 -8.07 9.64
CA PHE A 19 -11.28 -7.16 8.56
C PHE A 19 -12.66 -6.53 8.77
N ARG A 20 -12.69 -5.22 9.01
CA ARG A 20 -13.90 -4.45 9.37
C ARG A 20 -14.73 -4.03 8.16
N PHE A 21 -15.13 -5.00 7.33
CA PHE A 21 -15.88 -4.73 6.10
C PHE A 21 -17.25 -4.08 6.37
N ASN A 22 -17.94 -4.51 7.43
CA ASN A 22 -19.29 -4.00 7.75
C ASN A 22 -19.23 -2.56 8.26
N GLU A 23 -18.29 -2.24 9.15
CA GLU A 23 -18.13 -0.87 9.64
C GLU A 23 -17.61 0.07 8.55
N SER A 24 -16.73 -0.43 7.68
CA SER A 24 -16.30 0.30 6.49
C SER A 24 -17.49 0.61 5.58
N GLU A 25 -18.39 -0.35 5.34
CA GLU A 25 -19.62 -0.13 4.57
C GLU A 25 -20.54 0.91 5.20
N ILE A 26 -20.79 0.84 6.51
CA ILE A 26 -21.60 1.83 7.23
C ILE A 26 -21.00 3.23 7.06
N HIS A 27 -19.69 3.36 7.25
CA HIS A 27 -18.98 4.62 7.06
C HIS A 27 -19.10 5.15 5.63
N LEU A 28 -18.80 4.31 4.62
CA LEU A 28 -18.83 4.68 3.22
C LEU A 28 -20.23 5.08 2.75
N ASN A 29 -21.26 4.36 3.21
CA ASN A 29 -22.66 4.71 2.95
C ASN A 29 -23.04 6.05 3.59
N SER A 30 -22.54 6.35 4.80
CA SER A 30 -22.80 7.64 5.48
C SER A 30 -22.27 8.85 4.70
N ILE A 31 -21.21 8.66 3.91
CA ILE A 31 -20.61 9.69 3.05
C ILE A 31 -20.95 9.50 1.57
N GLN A 32 -21.91 8.63 1.25
CA GLN A 32 -22.37 8.34 -0.10
C GLN A 32 -21.24 7.96 -1.08
N CYS A 33 -20.24 7.21 -0.59
CA CYS A 33 -19.07 6.83 -1.36
C CYS A 33 -19.15 5.37 -1.81
N GLN A 34 -19.00 5.14 -3.11
CA GLN A 34 -19.00 3.82 -3.73
C GLN A 34 -17.64 3.39 -4.26
N TYR A 35 -16.62 4.25 -4.15
CA TYR A 35 -15.30 4.01 -4.72
C TYR A 35 -14.22 4.16 -3.67
N ILE A 36 -13.35 3.16 -3.56
CA ILE A 36 -12.25 3.19 -2.58
C ILE A 36 -10.93 2.79 -3.23
N PHE A 37 -9.84 3.27 -2.64
CA PHE A 37 -8.50 2.77 -2.87
C PHE A 37 -7.99 2.09 -1.60
N VAL A 38 -7.25 1.00 -1.72
CA VAL A 38 -6.75 0.24 -0.56
C VAL A 38 -5.24 0.38 -0.49
N SER A 39 -4.72 0.90 0.61
CA SER A 39 -3.28 0.93 0.89
C SER A 39 -2.89 -0.20 1.82
N GLU A 40 -1.80 -0.89 1.48
CA GLU A 40 -1.16 -1.86 2.36
C GLU A 40 0.25 -1.38 2.71
N TYR A 41 0.55 -1.33 4.01
CA TYR A 41 1.84 -0.88 4.55
C TYR A 41 2.30 -1.77 5.69
N CYS A 42 3.61 -1.96 5.82
CA CYS A 42 4.20 -2.72 6.91
C CYS A 42 5.14 -1.84 7.74
N SER A 43 4.89 -1.76 9.05
CA SER A 43 5.70 -0.96 9.97
C SER A 43 6.38 -1.83 11.01
N ALA A 44 7.59 -1.46 11.42
CA ALA A 44 8.23 -2.01 12.62
C ALA A 44 7.42 -1.63 13.87
N ILE A 45 7.32 -2.58 14.80
CA ILE A 45 6.74 -2.40 16.13
C ILE A 45 7.74 -2.88 17.17
N ILE A 46 7.57 -2.41 18.41
CA ILE A 46 8.28 -2.99 19.55
C ILE A 46 7.67 -4.37 19.78
N PRO A 47 8.43 -5.48 19.67
CA PRO A 47 7.90 -6.79 19.95
C PRO A 47 7.43 -6.83 21.41
N ARG A 48 6.12 -6.95 21.62
CA ARG A 48 5.54 -7.12 22.96
C ARG A 48 4.32 -8.04 22.87
N ILE A 49 4.27 -9.02 23.76
CA ILE A 49 3.09 -9.86 23.96
C ILE A 49 2.27 -9.24 25.08
N GLU A 50 1.00 -9.00 24.83
CA GLU A 50 0.07 -8.43 25.80
C GLU A 50 -1.17 -9.33 25.89
N TYR A 51 -1.63 -9.59 27.11
CA TYR A 51 -2.89 -10.29 27.34
C TYR A 51 -4.02 -9.27 27.50
N ASP A 52 -5.05 -9.37 26.66
CA ASP A 52 -6.28 -8.59 26.80
C ASP A 52 -7.31 -9.39 27.60
N SER A 53 -7.48 -9.02 28.87
CA SER A 53 -8.42 -9.70 29.77
C SER A 53 -9.89 -9.48 29.41
N ASN A 54 -10.22 -8.50 28.56
CA ASN A 54 -11.60 -8.27 28.13
C ASN A 54 -12.01 -9.24 27.01
N LEU A 55 -11.05 -9.60 26.16
CA LEU A 55 -11.25 -10.49 25.02
C LEU A 55 -10.78 -11.92 25.29
N ASP A 56 -10.05 -12.12 26.39
CA ASP A 56 -9.38 -13.37 26.73
C ASP A 56 -8.43 -13.83 25.62
N THR A 57 -7.66 -12.89 25.07
CA THR A 57 -6.74 -13.13 23.95
C THR A 57 -5.33 -12.63 24.25
N PHE A 58 -4.33 -13.27 23.65
CA PHE A 58 -2.97 -12.73 23.58
C PHE A 58 -2.75 -12.02 22.24
N ASN A 59 -2.23 -10.79 22.29
CA ASN A 59 -1.87 -9.98 21.13
C ASN A 59 -0.35 -9.90 20.96
N GLY A 60 0.11 -9.60 19.75
CA GLY A 60 1.53 -9.38 19.46
C GLY A 60 2.29 -10.60 18.96
N PHE A 61 1.57 -11.66 18.59
CA PHE A 61 2.10 -12.79 17.85
C PHE A 61 1.99 -12.56 16.35
N VAL A 62 2.80 -13.27 15.57
CA VAL A 62 2.63 -13.32 14.11
C VAL A 62 1.31 -14.01 13.83
N THR A 63 0.39 -13.33 13.14
CA THR A 63 -0.89 -13.93 12.77
C THR A 63 -0.65 -15.07 11.78
N PRO A 64 -1.06 -16.31 12.11
CA PRO A 64 -0.85 -17.45 11.25
C PRO A 64 -1.71 -17.33 9.98
N LEU A 65 -1.20 -17.88 8.87
CA LEU A 65 -1.92 -17.90 7.58
C LEU A 65 -3.01 -18.99 7.53
N LEU A 66 -3.03 -19.91 8.49
CA LEU A 66 -3.95 -21.03 8.65
C LEU A 66 -4.35 -21.15 10.12
N GLU A 67 -5.58 -21.57 10.40
CA GLU A 67 -6.02 -21.92 11.76
C GLU A 67 -5.28 -23.19 12.22
N GLU A 68 -4.14 -23.02 12.87
CA GLU A 68 -3.48 -24.08 13.63
C GLU A 68 -3.33 -23.64 15.08
N ASP A 69 -3.85 -24.46 15.99
CA ASP A 69 -3.77 -24.29 17.45
C ASP A 69 -2.33 -24.53 17.93
N LEU A 70 -1.45 -23.53 17.80
CA LEU A 70 -0.07 -23.62 18.30
C LEU A 70 0.43 -22.30 18.88
N LEU A 71 -0.14 -21.92 20.04
CA LEU A 71 0.35 -20.78 20.83
C LEU A 71 1.84 -20.94 21.22
N GLU A 72 2.30 -22.18 21.38
CA GLU A 72 3.67 -22.49 21.83
C GLU A 72 4.75 -22.28 20.75
N THR A 73 4.39 -22.28 19.46
CA THR A 73 5.37 -22.16 18.36
C THR A 73 5.22 -20.86 17.57
N THR A 74 4.19 -20.06 17.86
CA THR A 74 3.93 -18.83 17.12
C THR A 74 4.96 -17.76 17.51
N PRO A 75 5.77 -17.26 16.56
CA PRO A 75 6.77 -16.26 16.86
C PRO A 75 6.13 -14.93 17.22
N GLN A 76 6.83 -14.14 18.03
CA GLN A 76 6.43 -12.77 18.33
C GLN A 76 6.53 -11.89 17.07
N ALA A 77 5.54 -11.03 16.85
CA ALA A 77 5.57 -10.10 15.74
C ALA A 77 6.54 -8.94 16.03
N ASN A 78 7.44 -8.68 15.10
CA ASN A 78 8.29 -7.48 15.08
C ASN A 78 7.78 -6.41 14.11
N LEU A 79 6.75 -6.75 13.33
CA LEU A 79 6.16 -5.90 12.32
C LEU A 79 4.64 -6.01 12.39
N VAL A 80 3.96 -4.92 12.07
CA VAL A 80 2.52 -4.88 11.84
C VAL A 80 2.26 -4.63 10.37
N ASN A 81 1.35 -5.40 9.78
CA ASN A 81 0.80 -5.12 8.47
C ASN A 81 -0.53 -4.39 8.63
N ILE A 82 -0.72 -3.28 7.93
CA ILE A 82 -1.88 -2.41 8.06
C ILE A 82 -2.53 -2.25 6.70
N HIS A 83 -3.85 -2.47 6.67
CA HIS A 83 -4.72 -2.23 5.53
C HIS A 83 -5.54 -0.99 5.80
N VAL A 84 -5.47 -0.02 4.91
CA VAL A 84 -6.19 1.24 5.02
C VAL A 84 -7.05 1.43 3.77
N ILE A 85 -8.29 1.87 3.95
CA ILE A 85 -9.17 2.29 2.86
C ILE A 85 -9.19 3.81 2.78
N GLN A 86 -9.02 4.33 1.58
CA GLN A 86 -9.19 5.75 1.26
C GLN A 86 -10.43 5.89 0.37
N PRO A 87 -11.50 6.55 0.84
CA PRO A 87 -12.65 6.83 -0.02
C PRO A 87 -12.27 7.83 -1.12
N ILE A 88 -12.76 7.58 -2.32
CA ILE A 88 -12.56 8.40 -3.52
C ILE A 88 -13.90 9.05 -3.86
N LEU A 89 -14.07 10.30 -3.44
CA LEU A 89 -15.26 11.08 -3.73
C LEU A 89 -15.20 11.73 -5.11
N ASP A 90 -16.36 12.06 -5.65
CA ASP A 90 -16.44 12.88 -6.86
C ASP A 90 -15.86 14.28 -6.60
N SER A 91 -15.28 14.85 -7.66
CA SER A 91 -14.50 16.09 -7.73
C SER A 91 -15.18 17.36 -7.17
N HIS A 92 -16.46 17.27 -6.79
CA HIS A 92 -17.26 18.36 -6.23
C HIS A 92 -17.19 18.46 -4.70
N VAL A 93 -16.49 17.55 -4.01
CA VAL A 93 -16.38 17.57 -2.54
C VAL A 93 -15.06 18.20 -2.10
N ASN A 94 -15.14 19.36 -1.43
CA ASN A 94 -13.98 20.12 -0.96
C ASN A 94 -13.25 19.51 0.26
N ILE A 95 -13.80 18.46 0.86
CA ILE A 95 -13.23 17.81 2.05
C ILE A 95 -12.95 16.35 1.69
N LEU A 96 -11.67 15.99 1.66
CA LEU A 96 -11.27 14.61 1.49
C LEU A 96 -11.64 13.82 2.76
N PRO A 97 -12.40 12.73 2.67
CA PRO A 97 -12.72 11.92 3.83
C PRO A 97 -11.45 11.26 4.37
N ALA A 98 -11.42 11.10 5.70
CA ALA A 98 -10.30 10.48 6.37
C ALA A 98 -10.15 9.01 5.94
N ALA A 99 -8.92 8.56 5.80
CA ALA A 99 -8.61 7.16 5.59
C ALA A 99 -9.02 6.34 6.83
N THR A 100 -9.53 5.14 6.63
CA THR A 100 -9.97 4.25 7.72
C THR A 100 -9.17 2.96 7.72
N VAL A 101 -8.76 2.49 8.89
CA VAL A 101 -8.08 1.20 9.04
C VAL A 101 -9.10 0.08 8.82
N LEU A 102 -8.84 -0.77 7.82
CA LEU A 102 -9.65 -1.95 7.52
C LEU A 102 -9.24 -3.14 8.37
N SER A 103 -7.94 -3.36 8.53
CA SER A 103 -7.38 -4.44 9.34
C SER A 103 -5.92 -4.13 9.69
N ALA A 104 -5.46 -4.62 10.84
CA ALA A 104 -4.06 -4.57 11.23
C ALA A 104 -3.68 -5.85 11.99
N TYR A 105 -2.48 -6.37 11.72
CA TYR A 105 -2.06 -7.64 12.32
C TYR A 105 -0.55 -7.85 12.31
N GLY A 106 -0.05 -8.63 13.27
CA GLY A 106 1.35 -8.99 13.42
C GLY A 106 1.85 -9.88 12.27
N THR A 107 3.06 -9.62 11.79
CA THR A 107 3.68 -10.40 10.70
C THR A 107 5.19 -10.55 10.87
N ASP A 108 5.76 -11.58 10.27
CA ASP A 108 7.22 -11.79 10.11
C ASP A 108 7.70 -11.55 8.66
N GLN A 109 6.84 -10.97 7.81
CA GLN A 109 7.05 -10.77 6.37
C GLN A 109 7.25 -12.03 5.53
N LYS A 110 7.01 -13.25 6.03
CA LYS A 110 7.10 -14.47 5.21
C LYS A 110 5.97 -14.61 4.18
N ILE A 111 4.99 -13.70 4.22
CA ILE A 111 3.87 -13.62 3.27
C ILE A 111 4.40 -13.58 1.82
N THR A 112 3.90 -14.49 0.99
CA THR A 112 4.30 -14.58 -0.43
C THR A 112 3.48 -13.63 -1.31
N ALA A 113 3.95 -13.43 -2.54
CA ALA A 113 3.19 -12.70 -3.55
C ALA A 113 1.82 -13.31 -3.85
N ILE A 114 1.66 -14.64 -3.71
CA ILE A 114 0.37 -15.32 -3.94
C ILE A 114 -0.58 -15.03 -2.78
N ASP A 115 -0.09 -15.02 -1.54
CA ASP A 115 -0.91 -14.69 -0.37
C ASP A 115 -1.40 -13.24 -0.42
N ILE A 116 -0.53 -12.33 -0.88
CA ILE A 116 -0.90 -10.94 -1.15
C ILE A 116 -2.06 -10.88 -2.15
N LEU A 117 -1.97 -11.59 -3.27
CA LEU A 117 -3.04 -11.60 -4.29
C LEU A 117 -4.35 -12.19 -3.80
N LYS A 118 -4.30 -13.33 -3.09
CA LYS A 118 -5.50 -13.95 -2.51
C LYS A 118 -6.23 -12.96 -1.61
N ARG A 119 -5.48 -12.24 -0.78
CA ARG A 119 -6.02 -11.22 0.13
C ARG A 119 -6.57 -10.01 -0.61
N TRP A 120 -5.90 -9.50 -1.65
CA TRP A 120 -6.46 -8.43 -2.48
C TRP A 120 -7.77 -8.85 -3.15
N LEU A 121 -7.85 -10.07 -3.67
CA LEU A 121 -9.08 -10.62 -4.24
C LEU A 121 -10.18 -10.79 -3.18
N MET A 122 -9.83 -11.24 -1.97
CA MET A 122 -10.75 -11.30 -0.83
C MET A 122 -11.32 -9.92 -0.52
N ILE A 123 -10.46 -8.91 -0.33
CA ILE A 123 -10.87 -7.52 -0.05
C ILE A 123 -11.76 -6.99 -1.17
N TYR A 124 -11.34 -7.18 -2.43
CA TYR A 124 -12.10 -6.78 -3.61
C TYR A 124 -13.51 -7.40 -3.62
N ASN A 125 -13.61 -8.72 -3.44
CA ASN A 125 -14.88 -9.44 -3.48
C ASN A 125 -15.80 -9.06 -2.32
N GLN A 126 -15.26 -8.83 -1.13
CA GLN A 126 -16.02 -8.42 0.07
C GLN A 126 -16.62 -7.02 -0.08
N PHE A 127 -15.90 -6.07 -0.66
CA PHE A 127 -16.48 -4.75 -0.95
C PHE A 127 -17.43 -4.79 -2.14
N ASN A 128 -17.09 -5.53 -3.19
CA ASN A 128 -17.93 -5.63 -4.38
C ASN A 128 -19.31 -6.25 -4.07
N SER A 129 -19.38 -7.25 -3.17
CA SER A 129 -20.67 -7.82 -2.73
C SER A 129 -21.55 -6.81 -1.99
N LYS A 130 -20.97 -5.71 -1.49
CA LYS A 130 -21.63 -4.61 -0.80
C LYS A 130 -21.90 -3.40 -1.71
N GLY A 131 -21.69 -3.54 -3.02
CA GLY A 131 -21.87 -2.45 -3.99
C GLY A 131 -20.79 -1.36 -3.92
N ILE A 132 -19.66 -1.63 -3.25
CA ILE A 132 -18.51 -0.72 -3.15
C ILE A 132 -17.41 -1.24 -4.08
N ARG A 133 -16.92 -0.39 -4.97
CA ARG A 133 -15.88 -0.73 -5.93
C ARG A 133 -14.50 -0.36 -5.40
N VAL A 134 -13.63 -1.36 -5.28
CA VAL A 134 -12.19 -1.15 -5.09
C VAL A 134 -11.56 -0.76 -6.42
N LEU A 135 -11.07 0.47 -6.53
CA LEU A 135 -10.43 1.00 -7.74
C LEU A 135 -8.99 0.51 -7.90
N GLY A 136 -8.30 0.23 -6.80
CA GLY A 136 -6.91 -0.17 -6.84
C GLY A 136 -6.29 -0.41 -5.47
N PHE A 137 -5.07 -0.96 -5.53
CA PHE A 137 -4.23 -1.22 -4.38
C PHE A 137 -2.93 -0.40 -4.46
N SER A 138 -2.52 0.20 -3.34
CA SER A 138 -1.25 0.89 -3.17
C SER A 138 -0.37 0.16 -2.19
N THR A 139 0.92 0.03 -2.53
CA THR A 139 1.90 -0.62 -1.66
C THR A 139 3.26 0.05 -1.70
N ASP A 140 4.12 -0.35 -0.78
CA ASP A 140 5.55 -0.10 -0.87
C ASP A 140 6.22 -0.84 -2.03
N GLY A 141 7.48 -0.49 -2.26
CA GLY A 141 8.31 -1.07 -3.29
C GLY A 141 9.05 -2.35 -2.91
N ASP A 142 8.51 -3.16 -1.99
CA ASP A 142 9.11 -4.45 -1.62
C ASP A 142 8.98 -5.48 -2.76
N PRO A 143 9.94 -6.39 -2.92
CA PRO A 143 9.91 -7.42 -3.97
C PRO A 143 8.64 -8.28 -3.98
N LYS A 144 8.06 -8.58 -2.81
CA LYS A 144 6.82 -9.39 -2.70
C LYS A 144 5.60 -8.69 -3.30
N TYR A 145 5.45 -7.37 -3.06
CA TYR A 145 4.37 -6.57 -3.63
C TYR A 145 4.58 -6.36 -5.13
N LEU A 146 5.80 -6.04 -5.56
CA LEU A 146 6.14 -5.94 -6.98
C LEU A 146 5.83 -7.24 -7.74
N ARG A 147 6.14 -8.40 -7.13
CA ARG A 147 5.81 -9.70 -7.70
C ARG A 147 4.30 -9.94 -7.75
N ALA A 148 3.55 -9.54 -6.72
CA ALA A 148 2.08 -9.62 -6.72
C ALA A 148 1.49 -8.74 -7.84
N ILE A 149 1.91 -7.48 -7.96
CA ILE A 149 1.49 -6.56 -9.03
C ILE A 149 1.76 -7.17 -10.41
N ARG A 150 2.96 -7.72 -10.63
CA ARG A 150 3.32 -8.37 -11.91
C ARG A 150 2.39 -9.54 -12.25
N LEU A 151 2.11 -10.39 -11.26
CA LEU A 151 1.20 -11.52 -11.42
C LEU A 151 -0.23 -11.06 -11.72
N ALA A 152 -0.72 -10.02 -11.03
CA ALA A 152 -2.08 -9.52 -11.24
C ALA A 152 -2.26 -8.77 -12.56
N ALA A 153 -1.25 -8.02 -12.98
CA ALA A 153 -1.22 -7.31 -14.26
C ALA A 153 -0.91 -8.23 -15.46
N ASN A 154 -0.67 -9.52 -15.23
CA ASN A 154 -0.19 -10.48 -16.22
C ASN A 154 1.09 -10.02 -16.95
N TYR A 155 1.98 -9.35 -16.22
CA TYR A 155 3.18 -8.72 -16.78
C TYR A 155 4.42 -9.59 -16.56
N PHE A 156 5.05 -10.02 -17.67
CA PHE A 156 6.23 -10.89 -17.68
C PHE A 156 6.03 -12.21 -16.91
N VAL A 157 4.88 -12.85 -17.10
CA VAL A 157 4.55 -14.15 -16.50
C VAL A 157 4.32 -15.15 -17.64
N LYS A 158 5.00 -16.31 -17.58
CA LYS A 158 4.87 -17.37 -18.61
C LYS A 158 3.56 -18.16 -18.49
N THR A 159 3.03 -18.28 -17.27
CA THR A 159 1.84 -19.08 -16.97
C THR A 159 1.00 -18.32 -15.94
N GLN A 160 -0.21 -17.94 -16.32
CA GLN A 160 -1.13 -17.26 -15.42
C GLN A 160 -1.70 -18.28 -14.42
N ILE A 161 -1.43 -18.09 -13.12
CA ILE A 161 -1.89 -18.99 -12.06
C ILE A 161 -3.29 -18.58 -11.57
N LEU A 162 -3.67 -17.31 -11.73
CA LEU A 162 -4.95 -16.75 -11.30
C LEU A 162 -5.59 -15.98 -12.45
N ASN A 163 -6.74 -16.45 -12.94
CA ASN A 163 -7.54 -15.71 -13.91
C ASN A 163 -8.26 -14.56 -13.19
N ILE A 164 -7.62 -13.40 -13.14
CA ILE A 164 -8.14 -12.19 -12.49
C ILE A 164 -9.06 -11.41 -13.46
N TYR A 165 -9.15 -11.85 -14.72
CA TYR A 165 -10.03 -11.24 -15.71
C TYR A 165 -11.44 -11.79 -15.58
N ASN A 166 -12.32 -10.98 -15.02
CA ASN A 166 -13.77 -11.17 -15.11
C ASN A 166 -14.33 -10.02 -15.94
N ASP A 167 -14.78 -10.32 -17.16
CA ASP A 167 -15.28 -9.33 -18.12
C ASP A 167 -16.45 -8.50 -17.59
N LYS A 168 -17.18 -9.01 -16.59
CA LYS A 168 -18.31 -8.27 -15.98
C LYS A 168 -17.86 -7.25 -14.91
N LEU A 169 -16.67 -7.41 -14.35
CA LEU A 169 -16.18 -6.61 -13.22
C LEU A 169 -14.99 -5.71 -13.60
N SER A 170 -14.37 -5.96 -14.75
CA SER A 170 -13.29 -5.12 -15.26
C SER A 170 -13.80 -3.73 -15.65
N PHE A 171 -12.88 -2.77 -15.69
CA PHE A 171 -13.10 -1.48 -16.33
C PHE A 171 -12.06 -1.29 -17.44
N THR A 172 -12.38 -0.41 -18.37
CA THR A 172 -11.49 -0.06 -19.47
C THR A 172 -10.75 1.23 -19.17
N VAL A 173 -9.43 1.17 -19.15
CA VAL A 173 -8.53 2.32 -19.13
C VAL A 173 -8.22 2.74 -20.56
N LYS A 174 -8.46 4.01 -20.87
CA LYS A 174 -8.07 4.60 -22.16
C LYS A 174 -6.58 4.88 -22.16
N ILE A 175 -5.81 3.99 -22.78
CA ILE A 175 -4.35 4.15 -22.94
C ILE A 175 -4.09 5.07 -24.14
N PRO A 176 -3.35 6.19 -23.98
CA PRO A 176 -2.96 7.03 -25.11
C PRO A 176 -2.13 6.25 -26.13
N SER A 177 -2.39 6.46 -27.42
CA SER A 177 -1.71 5.72 -28.50
C SER A 177 -0.17 5.86 -28.47
N GLY A 178 0.34 7.02 -28.05
CA GLY A 178 1.77 7.27 -27.91
C GLY A 178 2.45 6.56 -26.72
N TRP A 179 1.68 5.90 -25.85
CA TRP A 179 2.22 5.20 -24.67
C TRP A 179 2.54 3.74 -24.94
N THR A 180 2.08 3.20 -26.07
CA THR A 180 2.20 1.77 -26.43
C THR A 180 3.64 1.23 -26.42
N ALA A 181 4.64 2.11 -26.57
CA ALA A 181 6.06 1.73 -26.54
C ALA A 181 6.64 1.51 -25.13
N TRP A 182 5.98 2.00 -24.07
CA TRP A 182 6.53 1.99 -22.70
C TRP A 182 5.49 1.73 -21.59
N PHE A 183 4.20 1.73 -21.91
CA PHE A 183 3.12 1.37 -21.01
C PHE A 183 2.62 -0.04 -21.34
N PHE A 184 2.74 -0.95 -20.37
CA PHE A 184 2.58 -2.39 -20.61
C PHE A 184 1.33 -3.01 -19.97
N LEU A 185 0.52 -2.23 -19.25
CA LEU A 185 -0.72 -2.74 -18.67
C LEU A 185 -1.80 -2.87 -19.76
N SER A 186 -2.59 -3.94 -19.69
CA SER A 186 -3.79 -4.11 -20.53
C SER A 186 -4.77 -2.94 -20.35
N SER A 187 -5.56 -2.62 -21.37
CA SER A 187 -6.65 -1.64 -21.24
C SER A 187 -7.79 -2.17 -20.36
N SER A 188 -7.99 -3.49 -20.30
CA SER A 188 -8.98 -4.13 -19.40
C SER A 188 -8.31 -4.50 -18.08
N GLN A 189 -8.78 -3.90 -16.99
CA GLN A 189 -8.21 -4.06 -15.64
C GLN A 189 -9.33 -4.35 -14.64
N LEU A 190 -9.08 -5.24 -13.67
CA LEU A 190 -10.01 -5.44 -12.54
C LEU A 190 -9.88 -4.32 -11.51
N PHE A 191 -8.64 -3.93 -11.22
CA PHE A 191 -8.26 -2.84 -10.31
C PHE A 191 -6.85 -2.32 -10.69
N LEU A 192 -6.53 -1.09 -10.28
CA LEU A 192 -5.24 -0.44 -10.51
C LEU A 192 -4.20 -0.85 -9.45
N PHE A 193 -2.93 -0.66 -9.78
CA PHE A 193 -1.81 -0.86 -8.87
C PHE A 193 -0.99 0.41 -8.81
N MET A 194 -0.68 0.88 -7.60
CA MET A 194 0.16 2.04 -7.39
C MET A 194 1.26 1.71 -6.38
N GLN A 195 2.42 2.33 -6.56
CA GLN A 195 3.46 2.35 -5.55
C GLN A 195 3.43 3.70 -4.85
N ASP A 196 3.87 3.76 -3.60
CA ASP A 196 4.09 5.04 -2.93
C ASP A 196 5.14 5.86 -3.71
N GLY A 197 4.70 7.01 -4.23
CA GLY A 197 5.53 7.94 -4.99
C GLY A 197 6.70 8.48 -4.18
N THR A 198 6.55 8.66 -2.87
CA THR A 198 7.62 9.11 -1.96
C THR A 198 8.76 8.10 -1.90
N HIS A 199 8.42 6.81 -1.81
CA HIS A 199 9.40 5.73 -1.82
C HIS A 199 10.07 5.57 -3.19
N VAL A 200 9.32 5.73 -4.28
CA VAL A 200 9.88 5.76 -5.65
C VAL A 200 10.86 6.92 -5.82
N CYS A 201 10.47 8.14 -5.43
CA CYS A 201 11.33 9.33 -5.45
C CYS A 201 12.61 9.12 -4.61
N THR A 202 12.49 8.53 -3.43
CA THR A 202 13.64 8.22 -2.57
C THR A 202 14.59 7.24 -3.24
N LYS A 203 14.08 6.19 -3.90
CA LYS A 203 14.91 5.24 -4.66
C LYS A 203 15.61 5.90 -5.85
N ILE A 204 14.92 6.74 -6.61
CA ILE A 204 15.50 7.50 -7.73
C ILE A 204 16.59 8.44 -7.22
N ARG A 205 16.32 9.19 -6.14
CA ARG A 205 17.31 10.06 -5.47
C ARG A 205 18.55 9.26 -5.08
N ASN A 206 18.38 8.16 -4.34
CA ASN A 206 19.51 7.35 -3.88
C ASN A 206 20.31 6.80 -5.05
N ARG A 207 19.64 6.38 -6.13
CA ARG A 207 20.33 5.93 -7.35
C ARG A 207 21.10 7.04 -8.06
N MET A 208 20.54 8.24 -8.14
CA MET A 208 21.23 9.40 -8.72
C MET A 208 22.44 9.86 -7.88
N LEU A 209 22.40 9.65 -6.57
CA LEU A 209 23.48 10.03 -5.65
C LEU A 209 24.56 8.93 -5.48
N LEU A 210 24.28 7.70 -5.93
CA LEU A 210 25.23 6.58 -5.91
C LEU A 210 26.30 6.76 -7.00
N LYS A 211 27.57 6.84 -6.61
CA LYS A 211 28.71 6.97 -7.54
C LYS A 211 28.85 5.81 -8.52
N THR A 212 28.28 4.64 -8.19
CA THR A 212 28.38 3.41 -8.98
C THR A 212 27.18 3.19 -9.90
N ALA A 213 26.14 4.02 -9.80
CA ALA A 213 24.93 3.85 -10.58
C ALA A 213 24.96 4.77 -11.79
N GLU A 214 24.90 4.16 -12.98
CA GLU A 214 24.66 4.89 -14.22
C GLU A 214 23.15 5.14 -14.37
N LEU A 215 22.80 6.39 -14.67
CA LEU A 215 21.45 6.80 -15.04
C LEU A 215 21.51 7.49 -16.40
N THR A 216 20.91 6.86 -17.40
CA THR A 216 20.83 7.42 -18.75
C THR A 216 19.38 7.75 -19.11
N MET A 217 19.18 8.95 -19.66
CA MET A 217 17.91 9.39 -20.22
C MET A 217 18.08 9.54 -21.72
N ARG A 218 17.69 8.50 -22.48
CA ARG A 218 17.99 8.37 -23.92
C ARG A 218 19.51 8.44 -24.18
N HIS A 219 19.98 9.53 -24.77
CA HIS A 219 21.39 9.76 -25.13
C HIS A 219 22.13 10.64 -24.11
N TYR A 220 21.45 11.03 -23.03
CA TYR A 220 22.03 11.88 -22.00
C TYR A 220 22.38 11.05 -20.77
N GLU A 221 23.60 11.22 -20.28
CA GLU A 221 23.99 10.74 -18.97
C GLU A 221 23.48 11.71 -17.91
N VAL A 222 23.03 11.19 -16.77
CA VAL A 222 22.63 11.98 -15.61
C VAL A 222 23.62 11.71 -14.50
N SER A 223 24.33 12.75 -14.07
CA SER A 223 25.32 12.66 -13.01
C SER A 223 25.04 13.68 -11.90
N MET A 224 25.62 13.43 -10.73
CA MET A 224 25.61 14.38 -9.61
C MET A 224 26.26 15.73 -9.97
N GLN A 225 27.17 15.74 -10.96
CA GLN A 225 27.81 16.98 -11.42
C GLN A 225 26.78 17.97 -11.97
N HIS A 226 25.75 17.50 -12.69
CA HIS A 226 24.68 18.36 -13.18
C HIS A 226 23.92 19.07 -12.05
N LEU A 227 23.77 18.43 -10.89
CA LEU A 227 23.14 19.05 -9.72
C LEU A 227 24.06 20.08 -9.06
N TYR A 228 25.37 19.78 -8.96
CA TYR A 228 26.35 20.75 -8.47
C TYR A 228 26.38 22.02 -9.33
N ASP A 229 26.36 21.86 -10.65
CA ASP A 229 26.37 22.98 -11.59
C ASP A 229 25.10 23.83 -11.47
N LEU A 230 23.94 23.18 -11.29
CA LEU A 230 22.65 23.85 -11.10
C LEU A 230 22.60 24.65 -9.79
N ILE A 231 23.04 24.07 -8.67
CA ILE A 231 23.11 24.71 -7.34
C ILE A 231 24.08 25.89 -7.34
N ARG A 232 25.20 25.78 -8.08
CA ARG A 232 26.22 26.84 -8.17
C ARG A 232 25.88 27.93 -9.18
N SER A 233 24.90 27.71 -10.06
CA SER A 233 24.52 28.67 -11.09
C SER A 233 23.87 29.93 -10.48
N LYS A 234 24.08 31.10 -11.13
CA LYS A 234 23.58 32.40 -10.64
C LYS A 234 22.06 32.60 -10.74
N ASN A 235 21.33 31.67 -11.36
CA ASN A 235 19.87 31.73 -11.48
C ASN A 235 19.21 31.19 -10.20
N LYS A 236 19.24 32.00 -9.15
CA LYS A 236 18.66 31.73 -7.81
C LYS A 236 17.12 31.71 -7.78
N ILE A 237 16.44 31.43 -8.88
CA ILE A 237 14.97 31.38 -8.88
C ILE A 237 14.57 29.99 -8.35
N ASN A 238 14.05 29.95 -7.13
CA ASN A 238 13.36 28.81 -6.50
C ASN A 238 14.15 27.51 -6.30
N GLN A 239 15.44 27.59 -5.95
CA GLN A 239 16.16 26.39 -5.50
C GLN A 239 16.07 26.25 -3.98
N ASN A 240 15.16 25.40 -3.50
CA ASN A 240 15.16 24.90 -2.12
C ASN A 240 16.23 23.82 -1.89
N SER A 241 17.14 23.63 -2.85
CA SER A 241 18.21 22.63 -2.80
C SER A 241 19.54 23.28 -2.42
N SER A 242 20.25 22.61 -1.52
CA SER A 242 21.52 23.00 -0.95
C SER A 242 22.57 21.93 -1.22
N ILE A 243 23.86 22.29 -1.13
CA ILE A 243 24.96 21.32 -1.27
C ILE A 243 24.83 20.18 -0.25
N SER A 244 24.29 20.45 0.94
CA SER A 244 24.01 19.43 1.96
C SER A 244 23.03 18.35 1.49
N ASP A 245 22.11 18.64 0.58
CA ASP A 245 21.12 17.66 0.08
C ASP A 245 21.75 16.58 -0.81
N LEU A 246 22.95 16.86 -1.34
CA LEU A 246 23.77 15.94 -2.14
C LEU A 246 24.70 15.07 -1.27
N ASN A 247 24.92 15.45 0.00
CA ASN A 247 25.73 14.70 0.93
C ASN A 247 24.90 13.58 1.58
N VAL A 248 24.78 12.45 0.90
CA VAL A 248 24.19 11.26 1.52
C VAL A 248 25.20 10.72 2.54
N LYS A 249 24.81 10.61 3.81
CA LYS A 249 25.56 9.82 4.79
C LYS A 249 25.53 8.36 4.28
N ASN A 250 26.67 7.86 3.85
CA ASN A 250 26.88 6.44 3.60
C ASN A 250 26.68 5.65 4.90
#